data_AF-A0A939WSN7-F1
#
_entry.id   AF-A0A939WSN7-F1
#
_cell.length_a   1.000
_cell.length_b   1.000
_cell.length_c   1.000
_cell.angle_alpha   90.00
_cell.angle_beta   90.00
_cell.angle_gamma   90.00
#
_symmetry.space_group_name_H-M   'P 1'
#
loop_
_entity.id
_entity.type
_entity.pdbx_description
1 polymer ?
#
loop_
_entity_poly.entity_id
_entity_poly.type
_entity_poly.pdbx_seq_one_letter_code
_entity_poly.pdbx_strand_id
1 'polypeptide(L)'
;MKFNHYTIAALPPMTWDSDLPCTLAELLEEFDMQLEPLKEGIRAILLLDDIRNMELIIRAKLGKNEEKETGFFRAGITKPEELELFVEDPRRNAPDSYPEFIEDFFETWKTNEERNAKIEELYTGYYTWMKENKNSFLARYGANMMTVYTVVSAFRMLKNSTDLDKNLKGDPDAVKLILENRNNADLGLKGYFPEVAEIAALFDKEKTPDEVERELDRIRFNLLEEVGQEK
;
A
#
# COMPACT_ATOMS: atom_id res chain seq x y z
N MET A 1 1.98 15.16 -33.90
CA MET A 1 2.99 16.21 -33.63
C MET A 1 3.83 15.73 -32.45
N LYS A 2 5.10 15.35 -32.66
CA LYS A 2 5.98 14.73 -31.66
C LYS A 2 6.85 15.82 -31.02
N PHE A 3 6.44 16.36 -29.87
CA PHE A 3 7.23 17.34 -29.12
C PHE A 3 7.62 16.89 -27.70
N ASN A 4 7.36 15.63 -27.32
CA ASN A 4 7.62 15.15 -25.95
C ASN A 4 8.93 14.36 -25.76
N HIS A 5 9.64 13.97 -26.83
CA HIS A 5 10.86 13.15 -26.68
C HIS A 5 12.07 13.95 -26.17
N TYR A 6 12.21 15.23 -26.51
CA TYR A 6 13.36 16.04 -26.10
C TYR A 6 13.23 16.61 -24.68
N THR A 7 12.01 16.88 -24.22
CA THR A 7 11.76 17.47 -22.90
C THR A 7 11.96 16.45 -21.77
N ILE A 8 11.59 15.18 -22.00
CA ILE A 8 11.73 14.11 -21.01
C ILE A 8 13.20 13.67 -20.87
N ALA A 9 13.97 13.68 -21.97
CA ALA A 9 15.39 13.31 -21.96
C ALA A 9 16.31 14.32 -21.24
N ALA A 10 15.81 15.51 -20.92
CA ALA A 10 16.54 16.57 -20.22
C ALA A 10 16.26 16.60 -18.70
N LEU A 11 15.32 15.79 -18.21
CA LEU A 11 15.12 15.63 -16.77
C LEU A 11 16.23 14.75 -16.21
N PRO A 12 16.84 15.12 -15.07
CA PRO A 12 17.79 14.24 -14.41
C PRO A 12 17.11 12.88 -14.15
N PRO A 13 17.83 11.75 -14.36
CA PRO A 13 17.28 10.46 -13.99
C PRO A 13 16.98 10.50 -12.49
N MET A 14 15.70 10.38 -12.13
CA MET A 14 15.31 10.22 -10.74
C MET A 14 15.73 8.82 -10.31
N THR A 15 16.71 8.75 -9.41
CA THR A 15 17.12 7.51 -8.76
C THR A 15 16.54 7.47 -7.35
N TRP A 16 16.47 6.28 -6.77
CA TRP A 16 16.08 6.08 -5.36
C TRP A 16 16.82 7.01 -4.38
N ASP A 17 18.10 7.34 -4.66
CA ASP A 17 18.94 8.18 -3.81
C ASP A 17 18.86 9.69 -4.15
N SER A 18 17.93 10.10 -5.01
CA SER A 18 17.77 11.52 -5.38
C SER A 18 17.10 12.30 -4.25
N ASP A 19 17.65 13.46 -3.90
CA ASP A 19 17.00 14.38 -2.95
C ASP A 19 15.65 14.83 -3.50
N LEU A 20 14.59 14.70 -2.69
CA LEU A 20 13.27 15.18 -3.04
C LEU A 20 13.19 16.69 -2.79
N PRO A 21 12.88 17.50 -3.82
CA PRO A 21 12.88 18.96 -3.70
C PRO A 21 11.72 19.51 -2.85
N CYS A 22 10.66 18.72 -2.68
CA CYS A 22 9.48 19.02 -1.89
C CYS A 22 8.79 17.73 -1.45
N THR A 23 7.82 17.85 -0.54
CA THR A 23 6.95 16.74 -0.14
C THR A 23 5.92 16.43 -1.24
N LEU A 24 5.34 15.22 -1.20
CA LEU A 24 4.27 14.84 -2.14
C LEU A 24 3.06 15.77 -2.03
N ALA A 25 2.69 16.21 -0.82
CA ALA A 25 1.59 17.13 -0.61
C ALA A 25 1.85 18.50 -1.28
N GLU A 26 3.05 19.06 -1.10
CA GLU A 26 3.45 20.31 -1.76
C GLU A 26 3.49 20.18 -3.28
N LEU A 27 3.99 19.05 -3.80
CA LEU A 27 4.01 18.78 -5.24
C LEU A 27 2.59 18.71 -5.83
N LEU A 28 1.67 18.02 -5.16
CA LEU A 28 0.29 17.90 -5.61
C LEU A 28 -0.42 19.26 -5.61
N GLU A 29 -0.16 20.10 -4.60
CA GLU A 29 -0.72 21.45 -4.53
C GLU A 29 -0.15 22.39 -5.61
N GLU A 30 1.18 22.37 -5.82
CA GLU A 30 1.85 23.21 -6.81
C GLU A 30 1.45 22.88 -8.26
N PHE A 31 1.18 21.61 -8.55
CA PHE A 31 0.94 21.11 -9.90
C PHE A 31 -0.51 20.63 -10.16
N ASP A 32 -1.49 20.99 -9.32
CA ASP A 32 -2.89 20.50 -9.41
C ASP A 32 -3.47 20.63 -10.84
N MET A 33 -3.32 21.80 -11.48
CA MET A 33 -3.84 22.01 -12.84
C MET A 33 -3.16 21.12 -13.90
N GLN A 34 -1.86 20.87 -13.75
CA GLN A 34 -1.06 20.07 -14.67
C GLN A 34 -1.34 18.56 -14.48
N LEU A 35 -1.68 18.17 -13.26
CA LEU A 35 -1.97 16.80 -12.87
C LEU A 35 -3.45 16.42 -13.08
N GLU A 36 -4.32 17.36 -13.41
CA GLU A 36 -5.75 17.12 -13.66
C GLU A 36 -6.03 15.92 -14.60
N PRO A 37 -5.30 15.69 -15.71
CA PRO A 37 -5.51 14.50 -16.56
C PRO A 37 -5.18 13.17 -15.87
N LEU A 38 -4.36 13.20 -14.82
CA LEU A 38 -3.90 12.03 -14.05
C LEU A 38 -4.61 11.90 -12.70
N LYS A 39 -5.53 12.83 -12.36
CA LYS A 39 -6.13 12.97 -11.03
C LYS A 39 -6.76 11.68 -10.52
N GLU A 40 -7.45 10.94 -11.38
CA GLU A 40 -8.08 9.67 -11.00
C GLU A 40 -7.05 8.58 -10.66
N GLY A 41 -5.93 8.52 -11.39
CA GLY A 41 -4.85 7.58 -11.08
C GLY A 41 -4.08 7.98 -9.83
N ILE A 42 -3.86 9.27 -9.63
CA ILE A 42 -3.25 9.81 -8.41
C ILE A 42 -4.14 9.48 -7.21
N ARG A 43 -5.44 9.78 -7.27
CA ARG A 43 -6.42 9.43 -6.23
C ARG A 43 -6.38 7.95 -5.90
N ALA A 44 -6.34 7.09 -6.92
CA ALA A 44 -6.25 5.65 -6.70
C ALA A 44 -5.01 5.26 -5.87
N ILE A 45 -3.86 5.90 -6.10
CA ILE A 45 -2.64 5.67 -5.33
C ILE A 45 -2.75 6.25 -3.92
N LEU A 46 -3.24 7.50 -3.78
CA LEU A 46 -3.36 8.20 -2.50
C LEU A 46 -4.40 7.58 -1.56
N LEU A 47 -5.34 6.77 -2.08
CA LEU A 47 -6.29 6.03 -1.26
C LEU A 47 -5.61 5.11 -0.22
N LEU A 48 -4.41 4.62 -0.52
CA LEU A 48 -3.63 3.82 0.43
C LEU A 48 -3.24 4.62 1.68
N ASP A 49 -2.95 5.91 1.52
CA ASP A 49 -2.61 6.79 2.65
C ASP A 49 -3.85 7.06 3.51
N ASP A 50 -5.04 7.21 2.91
CA ASP A 50 -6.31 7.28 3.64
C ASP A 50 -6.54 5.99 4.44
N ILE A 51 -6.31 4.81 3.85
CA ILE A 51 -6.45 3.50 4.55
C ILE A 51 -5.48 3.38 5.73
N ARG A 52 -4.22 3.77 5.54
CA ARG A 52 -3.21 3.79 6.61
C ARG A 52 -3.61 4.74 7.74
N ASN A 53 -4.10 5.93 7.38
CA ASN A 53 -4.60 6.89 8.35
C ASN A 53 -5.83 6.34 9.11
N MET A 54 -6.75 5.63 8.45
CA MET A 54 -7.87 4.96 9.12
C MET A 54 -7.37 3.92 10.13
N GLU A 55 -6.38 3.11 9.77
CA GLU A 55 -5.76 2.15 10.69
C GLU A 55 -5.16 2.86 11.91
N LEU A 56 -4.43 3.96 11.71
CA LEU A 56 -3.85 4.76 12.80
C LEU A 56 -4.93 5.29 13.73
N ILE A 57 -6.04 5.82 13.20
CA ILE A 57 -7.18 6.31 14.00
C ILE A 57 -7.80 5.16 14.81
N ILE A 58 -8.05 4.02 14.18
CA ILE A 58 -8.65 2.84 14.83
C ILE A 58 -7.74 2.37 15.98
N ARG A 59 -6.44 2.23 15.74
CA ARG A 59 -5.46 1.81 16.76
C ARG A 59 -5.33 2.82 17.89
N ALA A 60 -5.31 4.12 17.58
CA ALA A 60 -5.29 5.18 18.58
C ALA A 60 -6.49 5.09 19.53
N LYS A 61 -7.69 4.85 18.99
CA LYS A 61 -8.93 4.70 19.78
C LYS A 61 -8.93 3.47 20.68
N LEU A 62 -8.16 2.45 20.34
CA LEU A 62 -7.96 1.25 21.16
C LEU A 62 -6.81 1.40 22.18
N GLY A 63 -6.13 2.56 22.23
CA GLY A 63 -4.94 2.75 23.05
C GLY A 63 -3.74 1.90 22.60
N LYS A 64 -3.73 1.46 21.33
CA LYS A 64 -2.70 0.60 20.74
C LYS A 64 -1.63 1.35 19.94
N ASN A 65 -1.60 2.69 20.01
CA ASN A 65 -0.50 3.47 19.45
C ASN A 65 0.71 3.40 20.39
N GLU A 66 1.59 2.44 20.12
CA GLU A 66 2.90 2.34 20.78
C GLU A 66 3.91 3.36 20.21
N GLU A 67 3.63 3.92 19.01
CA GLU A 67 4.45 4.95 18.38
C GLU A 67 3.90 6.35 18.71
N LYS A 68 4.70 7.12 19.45
CA LYS A 68 4.31 8.44 19.96
C LYS A 68 4.36 9.58 18.93
N GLU A 69 4.85 9.38 17.72
CA GLU A 69 5.04 10.47 16.74
C GLU A 69 4.96 10.03 15.25
N THR A 70 4.12 9.08 14.87
CA THR A 70 3.80 8.91 13.43
C THR A 70 2.67 9.86 13.05
N GLY A 71 3.04 10.98 12.43
CA GLY A 71 2.09 11.96 11.90
C GLY A 71 1.24 11.35 10.78
N PHE A 72 -0.01 11.79 10.68
CA PHE A 72 -0.90 11.44 9.57
C PHE A 72 -0.23 11.65 8.20
N PHE A 73 -0.46 10.72 7.28
CA PHE A 73 -0.12 10.90 5.88
C PHE A 73 -0.96 12.06 5.32
N ARG A 74 -0.31 13.17 4.98
CA ARG A 74 -1.01 14.39 4.53
C ARG A 74 -1.43 14.35 3.06
N ALA A 75 -0.79 13.50 2.25
CA ALA A 75 -1.12 13.30 0.85
C ALA A 75 -2.29 12.31 0.69
N GLY A 76 -3.38 12.53 1.43
CA GLY A 76 -4.60 11.74 1.33
C GLY A 76 -5.60 12.29 0.31
N ILE A 77 -6.65 11.52 0.01
CA ILE A 77 -7.82 12.05 -0.71
C ILE A 77 -8.67 12.87 0.25
N THR A 78 -8.70 12.45 1.51
CA THR A 78 -9.52 13.02 2.57
C THR A 78 -8.63 13.70 3.61
N LYS A 79 -9.10 14.83 4.16
CA LYS A 79 -8.35 15.50 5.22
C LYS A 79 -8.38 14.67 6.51
N PRO A 80 -7.33 14.71 7.35
CA PRO A 80 -7.29 13.95 8.60
C PRO A 80 -8.52 14.13 9.48
N GLU A 81 -9.03 15.37 9.61
CA GLU A 81 -10.19 15.67 10.45
C GLU A 81 -11.49 15.06 9.90
N GLU A 82 -11.65 15.03 8.59
CA GLU A 82 -12.80 14.41 7.91
C GLU A 82 -12.71 12.88 8.02
N LEU A 83 -11.50 12.32 7.97
CA LEU A 83 -11.26 10.90 8.12
C LEU A 83 -11.56 10.41 9.55
N GLU A 84 -11.22 11.21 10.56
CA GLU A 84 -11.59 10.92 11.96
C GLU A 84 -13.10 10.84 12.13
N LEU A 85 -13.84 11.80 11.56
CA LEU A 85 -15.31 11.80 11.55
C LEU A 85 -15.89 10.60 10.80
N PHE A 86 -15.28 10.21 9.68
CA PHE A 86 -15.65 9.01 8.94
C PHE A 86 -15.49 7.75 9.78
N VAL A 87 -14.36 7.55 10.45
CA VAL A 87 -14.13 6.37 11.29
C VAL A 87 -15.12 6.31 12.47
N GLU A 88 -15.58 7.45 12.98
CA GLU A 88 -16.59 7.54 14.06
C GLU A 88 -17.99 7.15 13.61
N ASP A 89 -18.46 7.77 12.53
CA ASP A 89 -19.79 7.54 11.98
C ASP A 89 -19.71 7.40 10.45
N PRO A 90 -19.33 6.21 9.95
CA PRO A 90 -19.12 5.98 8.53
C PRO A 90 -20.37 6.28 7.70
N ARG A 91 -21.56 6.06 8.27
CA ARG A 91 -22.83 6.27 7.56
C ARG A 91 -23.15 7.74 7.34
N ARG A 92 -22.70 8.60 8.24
CA ARG A 92 -22.97 10.03 8.18
C ARG A 92 -21.88 10.80 7.44
N ASN A 93 -20.64 10.30 7.52
CA ASN A 93 -19.44 11.01 7.10
C ASN A 93 -18.67 10.29 5.98
N ALA A 94 -19.27 9.31 5.29
CA ALA A 94 -18.65 8.67 4.11
C ALA A 94 -18.36 9.70 3.01
N PRO A 95 -17.10 9.82 2.56
CA PRO A 95 -16.78 10.60 1.38
C PRO A 95 -17.38 9.96 0.12
N ASP A 96 -18.05 10.75 -0.72
CA ASP A 96 -18.66 10.29 -1.99
C ASP A 96 -17.64 9.64 -2.96
N SER A 97 -16.35 9.91 -2.77
CA SER A 97 -15.27 9.41 -3.61
C SER A 97 -14.73 8.04 -3.20
N TYR A 98 -15.19 7.47 -2.09
CA TYR A 98 -14.65 6.20 -1.61
C TYR A 98 -15.17 5.00 -2.41
N PRO A 99 -14.28 4.05 -2.76
CA PRO A 99 -14.73 2.81 -3.35
C PRO A 99 -15.59 1.99 -2.38
N GLU A 100 -16.54 1.23 -2.95
CA GLU A 100 -17.51 0.40 -2.24
C GLU A 100 -16.87 -0.53 -1.20
N PHE A 101 -15.68 -1.08 -1.46
CA PHE A 101 -15.00 -1.99 -0.52
C PHE A 101 -14.69 -1.34 0.84
N ILE A 102 -14.50 -0.02 0.88
CA ILE A 102 -14.27 0.72 2.13
C ILE A 102 -15.59 0.79 2.90
N GLU A 103 -16.68 1.17 2.23
CA GLU A 103 -18.00 1.22 2.83
C GLU A 103 -18.41 -0.15 3.37
N ASP A 104 -18.26 -1.21 2.56
CA ASP A 104 -18.53 -2.60 2.93
C ASP A 104 -17.75 -3.03 4.17
N PHE A 105 -16.49 -2.61 4.30
CA PHE A 105 -15.67 -2.92 5.46
C PHE A 105 -16.24 -2.28 6.75
N PHE A 106 -16.57 -0.99 6.71
CA PHE A 106 -17.15 -0.28 7.86
C PHE A 106 -18.62 -0.67 8.13
N GLU A 107 -19.32 -1.14 7.11
CA GLU A 107 -20.64 -1.74 7.19
C GLU A 107 -20.60 -3.13 7.84
N THR A 108 -19.58 -3.94 7.54
CA THR A 108 -19.45 -5.30 8.07
C THR A 108 -18.92 -5.29 9.50
N TRP A 109 -17.89 -4.50 9.78
CA TRP A 109 -17.20 -4.46 11.07
C TRP A 109 -17.56 -3.18 11.83
N LYS A 110 -18.36 -3.33 12.88
CA LYS A 110 -19.03 -2.19 13.54
C LYS A 110 -18.20 -1.57 14.65
N THR A 111 -17.39 -2.37 15.36
CA THR A 111 -16.54 -1.88 16.46
C THR A 111 -15.11 -1.64 16.00
N ASN A 112 -14.37 -0.79 16.72
CA ASN A 112 -12.96 -0.57 16.43
C ASN A 112 -12.12 -1.83 16.68
N GLU A 113 -12.51 -2.65 17.66
CA GLU A 113 -11.87 -3.94 17.92
C GLU A 113 -12.03 -4.91 16.74
N GLU A 114 -13.24 -5.01 16.17
CA GLU A 114 -13.51 -5.82 14.97
C GLU A 114 -12.73 -5.29 13.78
N ARG A 115 -12.79 -3.98 13.51
CA ARG A 115 -12.08 -3.33 12.40
C ARG A 115 -10.57 -3.55 12.52
N ASN A 116 -10.01 -3.36 13.71
CA ASN A 116 -8.58 -3.61 13.95
C ASN A 116 -8.21 -5.09 13.71
N ALA A 117 -9.05 -6.03 14.16
CA ALA A 117 -8.81 -7.46 13.94
C ALA A 117 -8.94 -7.86 12.47
N LYS A 118 -9.63 -7.06 11.65
CA LYS A 118 -9.95 -7.33 10.25
C LYS A 118 -9.28 -6.37 9.28
N ILE A 119 -8.35 -5.54 9.74
CA ILE A 119 -7.73 -4.47 8.94
C ILE A 119 -7.09 -4.98 7.64
N GLU A 120 -6.58 -6.21 7.64
CA GLU A 120 -6.03 -6.87 6.44
C GLU A 120 -7.07 -7.02 5.30
N GLU A 121 -8.38 -7.08 5.62
CA GLU A 121 -9.45 -7.07 4.62
C GLU A 121 -9.54 -5.74 3.89
N LEU A 122 -9.28 -4.62 4.57
CA LEU A 122 -9.29 -3.28 3.97
C LEU A 122 -8.13 -3.11 2.99
N TYR A 123 -6.92 -3.54 3.37
CA TYR A 123 -5.75 -3.54 2.48
C TYR A 123 -5.92 -4.51 1.30
N THR A 124 -6.44 -5.71 1.55
CA THR A 124 -6.72 -6.69 0.47
C THR A 124 -7.77 -6.14 -0.49
N GLY A 125 -8.82 -5.48 0.02
CA GLY A 125 -9.83 -4.80 -0.78
C GLY A 125 -9.24 -3.72 -1.67
N TYR A 126 -8.34 -2.90 -1.12
CA TYR A 126 -7.61 -1.87 -1.88
C TYR A 126 -6.83 -2.44 -3.06
N TYR A 127 -5.98 -3.45 -2.81
CA TYR A 127 -5.17 -4.02 -3.89
C TYR A 127 -6.01 -4.76 -4.93
N THR A 128 -7.11 -5.39 -4.50
CA THR A 128 -8.08 -6.02 -5.43
C THR A 128 -8.73 -4.96 -6.32
N TRP A 129 -9.22 -3.87 -5.72
CA TRP A 129 -9.80 -2.74 -6.46
C TRP A 129 -8.79 -2.10 -7.42
N MET A 130 -7.53 -1.94 -7.01
CA MET A 130 -6.45 -1.45 -7.88
C MET A 130 -6.18 -2.40 -9.05
N LYS A 131 -6.12 -3.71 -8.81
CA LYS A 131 -5.90 -4.73 -9.84
C LYS A 131 -7.01 -4.76 -10.90
N GLU A 132 -8.23 -4.41 -10.52
CA GLU A 132 -9.39 -4.34 -11.41
C GLU A 132 -9.51 -3.00 -12.15
N ASN A 133 -8.58 -2.07 -11.91
CA ASN A 133 -8.59 -0.76 -12.56
C ASN A 133 -8.44 -0.89 -14.09
N LYS A 134 -9.17 -0.06 -14.85
CA LYS A 134 -9.11 -0.05 -16.31
C LYS A 134 -7.76 0.44 -16.85
N ASN A 135 -7.02 1.20 -16.05
CA ASN A 135 -5.68 1.65 -16.38
C ASN A 135 -4.69 0.50 -16.17
N SER A 136 -4.01 0.06 -17.25
CA SER A 136 -3.09 -1.08 -17.23
C SER A 136 -1.94 -0.90 -16.23
N PHE A 137 -1.41 0.32 -16.12
CA PHE A 137 -0.37 0.65 -15.16
C PHE A 137 -0.88 0.44 -13.72
N LEU A 138 -2.04 0.99 -13.37
CA LEU A 138 -2.61 0.86 -12.02
C LEU A 138 -2.98 -0.59 -11.71
N ALA A 139 -3.52 -1.33 -12.68
CA ALA A 139 -3.84 -2.74 -12.53
C ALA A 139 -2.60 -3.58 -12.24
N ARG A 140 -1.52 -3.37 -13.00
CA ARG A 140 -0.26 -4.09 -12.83
C ARG A 140 0.45 -3.70 -11.55
N TYR A 141 0.46 -2.40 -11.21
CA TYR A 141 0.96 -1.91 -9.93
C TYR A 141 0.21 -2.55 -8.76
N GLY A 142 -1.13 -2.53 -8.80
CA GLY A 142 -1.98 -3.15 -7.79
C GLY A 142 -1.69 -4.63 -7.59
N ALA A 143 -1.55 -5.39 -8.69
CA ALA A 143 -1.19 -6.80 -8.65
C ALA A 143 0.18 -7.02 -7.97
N ASN A 144 1.22 -6.31 -8.40
CA ASN A 144 2.55 -6.42 -7.81
C ASN A 144 2.54 -6.07 -6.33
N MET A 145 1.89 -4.97 -5.94
CA MET A 145 1.84 -4.53 -4.55
C MET A 145 1.02 -5.48 -3.66
N MET A 146 -0.02 -6.12 -4.21
CA MET A 146 -0.76 -7.19 -3.52
C MET A 146 0.19 -8.35 -3.18
N THR A 147 1.02 -8.77 -4.12
CA THR A 147 2.01 -9.83 -3.90
C THR A 147 3.04 -9.42 -2.84
N VAL A 148 3.63 -8.21 -2.95
CA VAL A 148 4.55 -7.67 -1.92
C VAL A 148 3.90 -7.70 -0.54
N TYR A 149 2.69 -7.17 -0.42
CA TYR A 149 1.94 -7.14 0.83
C TYR A 149 1.73 -8.54 1.41
N THR A 150 1.29 -9.50 0.58
CA THR A 150 1.07 -10.89 0.98
C THR A 150 2.34 -11.53 1.54
N VAL A 151 3.47 -11.32 0.86
CA VAL A 151 4.78 -11.87 1.26
C VAL A 151 5.25 -11.26 2.57
N VAL A 152 5.17 -9.94 2.70
CA VAL A 152 5.55 -9.22 3.93
C VAL A 152 4.68 -9.67 5.10
N SER A 153 3.36 -9.78 4.90
CA SER A 153 2.43 -10.28 5.93
C SER A 153 2.76 -11.71 6.35
N ALA A 154 3.08 -12.61 5.41
CA ALA A 154 3.48 -13.97 5.72
C ALA A 154 4.76 -14.03 6.57
N PHE A 155 5.81 -13.28 6.22
CA PHE A 155 7.03 -13.24 7.02
C PHE A 155 6.80 -12.63 8.42
N ARG A 156 6.00 -11.57 8.54
CA ARG A 156 5.62 -10.99 9.83
C ARG A 156 4.87 -12.01 10.70
N MET A 157 3.93 -12.75 10.11
CA MET A 157 3.16 -13.79 10.82
C MET A 157 4.07 -14.95 11.28
N LEU A 158 4.97 -15.42 10.42
CA LEU A 158 5.94 -16.47 10.77
C LEU A 158 6.86 -16.03 11.93
N LYS A 159 7.41 -14.82 11.85
CA LYS A 159 8.23 -14.24 12.91
C LYS A 159 7.49 -14.16 14.25
N ASN A 160 6.19 -13.85 14.21
CA ASN A 160 5.33 -13.74 15.38
C ASN A 160 4.62 -15.05 15.77
N SER A 161 4.97 -16.19 15.16
CA SER A 161 4.31 -17.49 15.40
C SER A 161 2.78 -17.46 15.21
N THR A 162 2.30 -16.62 14.30
CA THR A 162 0.88 -16.51 13.95
C THR A 162 0.50 -17.57 12.91
N ASP A 163 -0.68 -18.18 13.10
CA ASP A 163 -1.21 -19.23 12.24
C ASP A 163 -1.53 -18.68 10.82
N LEU A 164 -0.73 -19.07 9.82
CA LEU A 164 -0.89 -18.61 8.44
C LEU A 164 -2.22 -19.07 7.83
N ASP A 165 -2.63 -20.33 8.05
CA ASP A 165 -3.81 -20.92 7.41
C ASP A 165 -5.10 -20.15 7.76
N LYS A 166 -5.14 -19.52 8.93
CA LYS A 166 -6.31 -18.75 9.39
C LYS A 166 -6.24 -17.26 9.08
N ASN A 167 -5.03 -16.70 8.95
CA ASN A 167 -4.82 -15.25 9.00
C ASN A 167 -4.24 -14.68 7.72
N LEU A 168 -3.52 -15.47 6.90
CA LEU A 168 -2.89 -14.96 5.69
C LEU A 168 -3.94 -14.64 4.64
N LYS A 169 -3.94 -13.39 4.17
CA LYS A 169 -4.79 -12.85 3.11
C LYS A 169 -3.95 -12.08 2.12
N GLY A 170 -4.45 -11.94 0.89
CA GLY A 170 -3.76 -11.22 -0.17
C GLY A 170 -3.91 -11.93 -1.51
N ASP A 171 -2.84 -11.89 -2.30
CA ASP A 171 -2.77 -12.49 -3.63
C ASP A 171 -3.06 -14.00 -3.57
N PRO A 172 -4.18 -14.49 -4.15
CA PRO A 172 -4.60 -15.87 -4.00
C PRO A 172 -3.55 -16.90 -4.45
N ASP A 173 -2.81 -16.59 -5.52
CA ASP A 173 -1.79 -17.49 -6.06
C ASP A 173 -0.57 -17.52 -5.13
N ALA A 174 -0.16 -16.35 -4.60
CA ALA A 174 0.91 -16.27 -3.62
C ALA A 174 0.53 -16.95 -2.30
N VAL A 175 -0.68 -16.73 -1.77
CA VAL A 175 -1.19 -17.37 -0.54
C VAL A 175 -1.11 -18.89 -0.68
N LYS A 176 -1.60 -19.43 -1.78
CA LYS A 176 -1.56 -20.88 -2.04
C LYS A 176 -0.13 -21.40 -2.01
N LEU A 177 0.79 -20.77 -2.74
CA LEU A 177 2.19 -21.18 -2.80
C LEU A 177 2.86 -21.14 -1.41
N ILE A 178 2.60 -20.07 -0.64
CA ILE A 178 3.13 -19.90 0.72
C ILE A 178 2.64 -21.02 1.65
N LEU A 179 1.34 -21.32 1.65
CA LEU A 179 0.77 -22.34 2.52
C LEU A 179 1.31 -23.75 2.19
N GLU A 180 1.53 -24.05 0.91
CA GLU A 180 2.12 -25.31 0.45
C GLU A 180 3.62 -25.43 0.78
N ASN A 181 4.33 -24.30 0.91
CA ASN A 181 5.80 -24.26 1.02
C ASN A 181 6.31 -23.49 2.26
N ARG A 182 5.53 -23.41 3.34
CA ARG A 182 5.82 -22.63 4.56
C ARG A 182 7.17 -22.89 5.25
N ASN A 183 7.80 -24.03 4.96
CA ASN A 183 9.11 -24.41 5.52
C ASN A 183 10.29 -24.02 4.60
N ASN A 184 10.01 -23.51 3.40
CA ASN A 184 11.04 -23.06 2.47
C ASN A 184 11.40 -21.59 2.74
N ALA A 185 12.68 -21.24 2.60
CA ALA A 185 13.18 -19.90 2.92
C ALA A 185 12.52 -18.80 2.06
N ASP A 186 12.14 -19.13 0.82
CA ASP A 186 11.45 -18.24 -0.12
C ASP A 186 9.93 -18.47 -0.16
N LEU A 187 9.39 -19.30 0.74
CA LEU A 187 7.99 -19.70 0.77
C LEU A 187 7.48 -20.30 -0.56
N GLY A 188 8.38 -20.85 -1.39
CA GLY A 188 8.04 -21.41 -2.70
C GLY A 188 7.76 -20.37 -3.79
N LEU A 189 8.00 -19.08 -3.52
CA LEU A 189 7.60 -17.99 -4.40
C LEU A 189 8.63 -17.58 -5.43
N LYS A 190 9.89 -18.02 -5.36
CA LYS A 190 10.96 -17.47 -6.23
C LYS A 190 10.67 -17.55 -7.74
N GLY A 191 9.91 -18.55 -8.19
CA GLY A 191 9.49 -18.66 -9.59
C GLY A 191 8.27 -17.81 -9.96
N TYR A 192 7.50 -17.36 -8.98
CA TYR A 192 6.29 -16.54 -9.12
C TYR A 192 6.58 -15.04 -8.90
N PHE A 193 7.37 -14.74 -7.86
CA PHE A 193 7.74 -13.41 -7.42
C PHE A 193 9.23 -13.41 -6.99
N PRO A 194 10.15 -13.14 -7.92
CA PRO A 194 11.60 -13.25 -7.70
C PRO A 194 12.14 -12.42 -6.52
N GLU A 195 11.54 -11.25 -6.26
CA GLU A 195 11.91 -10.31 -5.20
C GLU A 195 11.65 -10.87 -3.80
N VAL A 196 10.95 -12.01 -3.68
CA VAL A 196 10.77 -12.72 -2.39
C VAL A 196 12.09 -12.97 -1.69
N ALA A 197 13.17 -13.23 -2.43
CA ALA A 197 14.49 -13.47 -1.84
C ALA A 197 15.04 -12.22 -1.14
N GLU A 198 14.81 -11.05 -1.71
CA GLU A 198 15.20 -9.77 -1.10
C GLU A 198 14.34 -9.48 0.13
N ILE A 199 13.02 -9.70 0.03
CA ILE A 199 12.11 -9.52 1.17
C ILE A 199 12.47 -10.47 2.32
N ALA A 200 12.71 -11.76 2.04
CA ALA A 200 13.11 -12.75 3.04
C ALA A 200 14.35 -12.29 3.82
N ALA A 201 15.36 -11.77 3.11
CA ALA A 201 16.59 -11.27 3.70
C ALA A 201 16.39 -10.05 4.63
N LEU A 202 15.26 -9.33 4.55
CA LEU A 202 14.91 -8.27 5.50
C LEU A 202 14.49 -8.83 6.85
N PHE A 203 13.87 -10.01 6.87
CA PHE A 203 13.38 -10.65 8.10
C PHE A 203 14.43 -11.52 8.79
N ASP A 204 15.46 -11.94 8.06
CA ASP A 204 16.63 -12.67 8.62
C ASP A 204 17.64 -11.77 9.34
N LYS A 205 17.60 -10.45 9.08
CA LYS A 205 18.53 -9.47 9.65
C LYS A 205 17.93 -8.77 10.86
N GLU A 206 18.75 -8.47 11.87
CA GLU A 206 18.39 -7.51 12.92
C GLU A 206 18.45 -6.10 12.32
N LYS A 207 17.38 -5.71 11.62
CA LYS A 207 17.16 -4.35 11.10
C LYS A 207 16.18 -3.59 11.98
N THR A 208 16.31 -2.26 12.05
CA THR A 208 15.28 -1.41 12.64
C THR A 208 14.03 -1.36 11.75
N PRO A 209 12.84 -1.04 12.28
CA PRO A 209 11.63 -0.87 11.47
C PRO A 209 11.82 0.09 10.29
N ASP A 210 12.50 1.22 10.52
CA ASP A 210 12.78 2.22 9.48
C ASP A 210 13.66 1.67 8.35
N GLU A 211 14.66 0.85 8.69
CA GLU A 211 15.51 0.19 7.69
C GLU A 211 14.74 -0.85 6.86
N VAL A 212 13.79 -1.56 7.49
CA VAL A 212 12.94 -2.52 6.79
C VAL A 212 11.99 -1.78 5.84
N GLU A 213 11.30 -0.73 6.29
CA GLU A 213 10.39 0.05 5.45
C GLU A 213 11.15 0.72 4.28
N ARG A 214 12.33 1.31 4.53
CA ARG A 214 13.15 1.90 3.46
C ARG A 214 13.53 0.88 2.37
N GLU A 215 13.86 -0.34 2.76
CA GLU A 215 14.26 -1.37 1.80
C GLU A 215 13.06 -1.98 1.08
N LEU A 216 11.90 -2.09 1.76
CA LEU A 216 10.64 -2.43 1.11
C LEU A 216 10.25 -1.38 0.08
N ASP A 217 10.41 -0.10 0.38
CA ASP A 217 10.13 0.98 -0.56
C ASP A 217 11.08 0.94 -1.77
N ARG A 218 12.36 0.59 -1.58
CA ARG A 218 13.26 0.33 -2.71
C ARG A 218 12.77 -0.81 -3.60
N ILE A 219 12.31 -1.92 -3.01
CA ILE A 219 11.76 -3.05 -3.78
C ILE A 219 10.51 -2.59 -4.56
N ARG A 220 9.62 -1.83 -3.93
CA ARG A 220 8.42 -1.26 -4.58
C ARG A 220 8.81 -0.31 -5.72
N PHE A 221 9.84 0.51 -5.54
CA PHE A 221 10.37 1.42 -6.56
C PHE A 221 10.92 0.66 -7.77
N ASN A 222 11.73 -0.39 -7.55
CA ASN A 222 12.25 -1.22 -8.64
C ASN A 222 11.12 -1.88 -9.43
N LEU A 223 10.11 -2.42 -8.73
CA LEU A 223 8.92 -3.00 -9.37
C LEU A 223 8.15 -1.95 -10.17
N LEU A 224 8.07 -0.71 -9.70
CA LEU A 224 7.46 0.41 -10.42
C LEU A 224 8.23 0.74 -11.71
N GLU A 225 9.56 0.75 -11.68
CA GLU A 225 10.38 0.95 -12.89
C GLU A 225 10.09 -0.13 -13.94
N GLU A 226 9.96 -1.39 -13.55
CA GLU A 226 9.60 -2.48 -14.47
C GLU A 226 8.19 -2.36 -15.05
N VAL A 227 7.24 -1.84 -14.26
CA VAL A 227 5.89 -1.54 -14.75
C VAL A 227 5.93 -0.37 -15.74
N GLY A 228 6.71 0.67 -15.46
CA GLY A 228 6.86 1.85 -16.33
C GLY A 228 7.61 1.59 -17.64
N GLN A 229 8.38 0.50 -17.72
CA GLN A 229 9.09 0.06 -18.93
C GLN A 229 8.19 -0.65 -19.96
N GLU A 230 6.88 -0.39 -20.00
CA GLU A 230 5.97 -1.00 -20.99
C GLU A 230 6.60 -0.96 -22.41
N LYS A 231 6.84 -2.15 -22.96
CA LYS A 231 7.30 -2.39 -24.35
C LYS A 231 6.13 -2.39 -25.31
#